data_AF-U2CWC7-F1
#
_entry.id   AF-U2CWC7-F1
#
_cell.length_a   1.000
_cell.length_b   1.000
_cell.length_c   1.000
_cell.angle_alpha   90.00
_cell.angle_beta   90.00
_cell.angle_gamma   90.00
#
_symmetry.space_group_name_H-M   'P 1'
#
loop_
_entity.id
_entity.type
_entity.pdbx_description
1 polymer ?
#
loop_
_entity_poly.entity_id
_entity_poly.type
_entity_poly.pdbx_seq_one_letter_code
_entity_poly.pdbx_strand_id
1 'polypeptide(L)'
;MSNWAVTDKRIYQLLKHPYQVDKSVVEDMTSAYLEFVEELLNYLNERNDNKDIIRKLNTTQIEFEAIKAFEESLPTDNNKLKIVFLNKLITLIDKELELLYRQMEYPKFFINIKAEWKSPFYLNPEVVNSTDVMEVISGFFNIKNAIQRIDHKEVFFSDFVQTFSKVLNIDFGDIYKKEISVIRRRPNKKTEFLDRLKASIFQKSKAEGYE
;
A
#
# COMPACT_ATOMS: atom_id res chain seq x y z
N MET A 1 -12.48 9.90 5.00
CA MET A 1 -11.90 10.50 3.77
C MET A 1 -10.98 11.62 4.24
N SER A 2 -9.67 11.59 3.96
CA SER A 2 -8.80 12.64 4.50
C SER A 2 -9.18 14.00 3.91
N ASN A 3 -9.22 14.99 4.79
CA ASN A 3 -9.75 16.33 4.58
C ASN A 3 -8.76 17.21 3.80
N TRP A 4 -8.13 16.66 2.76
CA TRP A 4 -7.14 17.40 1.98
C TRP A 4 -7.88 18.37 1.07
N ALA A 5 -7.94 19.65 1.40
CA ALA A 5 -8.53 20.71 0.59
C ALA A 5 -7.47 21.73 0.22
N VAL A 6 -7.37 22.09 -1.07
CA VAL A 6 -6.39 23.08 -1.53
C VAL A 6 -6.62 24.44 -0.89
N THR A 7 -7.89 24.76 -0.60
CA THR A 7 -8.29 26.01 0.07
C THR A 7 -7.69 26.15 1.46
N ASP A 8 -7.38 25.06 2.14
CA ASP A 8 -6.84 25.09 3.50
C ASP A 8 -5.31 25.21 3.50
N LYS A 9 -4.68 25.19 2.33
CA LYS A 9 -3.22 25.19 2.19
C LYS A 9 -2.68 26.61 2.34
N ARG A 10 -1.58 26.72 3.10
CA ARG A 10 -0.90 27.99 3.33
C ARG A 10 -0.54 28.71 2.03
N ILE A 11 -0.05 27.97 1.03
CA ILE A 11 0.29 28.54 -0.28
C ILE A 11 -0.93 29.11 -1.01
N TYR A 12 -2.10 28.47 -0.92
CA TYR A 12 -3.33 28.96 -1.52
C TYR A 12 -3.77 30.28 -0.88
N GLN A 13 -3.72 30.35 0.46
CA GLN A 13 -4.08 31.57 1.21
C GLN A 13 -3.14 32.74 0.88
N LEU A 14 -1.83 32.48 0.79
CA LEU A 14 -0.84 33.49 0.42
C LEU A 14 -1.03 34.02 -1.00
N LEU A 15 -1.32 33.12 -1.96
CA LEU A 15 -1.49 33.51 -3.37
C LEU A 15 -2.80 34.27 -3.61
N LYS A 16 -3.85 33.97 -2.86
CA LYS A 16 -5.15 34.65 -2.94
C LYS A 16 -5.15 36.04 -2.31
N HIS A 17 -4.25 36.31 -1.35
CA HIS A 17 -4.29 37.56 -0.60
C HIS A 17 -3.72 38.75 -1.40
N PRO A 18 -4.32 39.96 -1.35
CA PRO A 18 -3.84 41.14 -2.09
C PRO A 18 -2.53 41.79 -1.58
N TYR A 19 -1.66 41.08 -0.84
CA TYR A 19 -0.46 41.69 -0.22
C TYR A 19 0.53 42.25 -1.25
N GLN A 20 1.30 43.27 -0.81
CA GLN A 20 2.51 43.71 -1.50
C GLN A 20 3.62 42.66 -1.29
N VAL A 21 4.37 42.34 -2.35
CA VAL A 21 5.41 41.31 -2.30
C VAL A 21 6.71 41.96 -1.86
N ASP A 22 6.97 41.91 -0.55
CA ASP A 22 8.29 42.19 0.00
C ASP A 22 9.11 40.90 0.18
N LYS A 23 10.35 41.04 0.64
CA LYS A 23 11.27 39.92 0.83
C LYS A 23 10.73 38.85 1.78
N SER A 24 10.05 39.24 2.86
CA SER A 24 9.49 38.29 3.83
C SER A 24 8.37 37.46 3.21
N VAL A 25 7.52 38.09 2.40
CA VAL A 25 6.43 37.42 1.69
C VAL A 25 6.95 36.40 0.66
N VAL A 26 8.09 36.68 0.02
CA VAL A 26 8.72 35.73 -0.93
C VAL A 26 9.28 34.49 -0.21
N GLU A 27 9.93 34.67 0.94
CA GLU A 27 10.42 33.56 1.78
C GLU A 27 9.25 32.71 2.30
N ASP A 28 8.14 33.35 2.68
CA ASP A 28 6.91 32.69 3.08
C ASP A 28 6.23 31.90 1.95
N MET A 29 6.13 32.48 0.75
CA MET A 29 5.62 31.76 -0.43
C MET A 29 6.51 30.57 -0.80
N THR A 30 7.82 30.71 -0.66
CA THR A 30 8.77 29.63 -0.95
C THR A 30 8.61 28.46 0.01
N SER A 31 8.56 28.74 1.32
CA SER A 31 8.35 27.70 2.33
C SER A 31 6.98 27.03 2.19
N ALA A 32 5.92 27.81 1.98
CA ALA A 32 4.57 27.29 1.77
C ALA A 32 4.44 26.45 0.48
N TYR A 33 5.19 26.79 -0.57
CA TYR A 33 5.26 25.97 -1.79
C TYR A 33 5.89 24.60 -1.50
N LEU A 34 7.00 24.54 -0.77
CA LEU A 34 7.67 23.28 -0.44
C LEU A 34 6.79 22.40 0.46
N GLU A 35 6.14 22.99 1.45
CA GLU A 35 5.14 22.33 2.30
C GLU A 35 4.02 21.71 1.45
N PHE A 36 3.46 22.47 0.50
CA PHE A 36 2.44 21.97 -0.40
C PHE A 36 2.93 20.79 -1.26
N VAL A 37 4.16 20.85 -1.78
CA VAL A 37 4.76 19.76 -2.56
C VAL A 37 4.83 18.49 -1.72
N GLU A 38 5.35 18.58 -0.51
CA GLU A 38 5.48 17.42 0.39
C GLU A 38 4.11 16.81 0.74
N GLU A 39 3.15 17.65 1.12
CA GLU A 39 1.80 17.20 1.43
C GLU A 39 1.07 16.59 0.23
N LEU A 40 1.27 17.15 -0.97
CA LEU A 40 0.70 16.62 -2.20
C LEU A 40 1.29 15.23 -2.49
N LEU A 41 2.61 15.08 -2.46
CA LEU A 41 3.27 13.80 -2.72
C LEU A 41 2.85 12.73 -1.69
N ASN A 42 2.74 13.09 -0.41
CA ASN A 42 2.22 12.19 0.62
C ASN A 42 0.76 11.78 0.33
N TYR A 43 -0.10 12.73 -0.03
CA TYR A 43 -1.48 12.44 -0.42
C TYR A 43 -1.57 11.47 -1.62
N LEU A 44 -0.73 11.67 -2.64
CA LEU A 44 -0.69 10.82 -3.83
C LEU A 44 -0.16 9.41 -3.52
N ASN A 45 0.83 9.29 -2.64
CA ASN A 45 1.44 8.00 -2.28
C ASN A 45 0.54 7.13 -1.37
N GLU A 46 -0.33 7.72 -0.55
CA GLU A 46 -1.20 7.00 0.39
C GLU A 46 -2.51 6.49 -0.25
N ARG A 47 -2.87 7.01 -1.43
CA ARG A 47 -4.15 6.72 -2.09
C ARG A 47 -3.97 5.68 -3.21
N ASN A 48 -4.92 4.74 -3.27
CA ASN A 48 -4.92 3.68 -4.29
C ASN A 48 -5.98 3.90 -5.40
N ASP A 49 -6.86 4.89 -5.26
CA ASP A 49 -7.92 5.16 -6.24
C ASP A 49 -7.52 6.31 -7.17
N ASN A 50 -7.13 5.95 -8.39
CA ASN A 50 -6.73 6.91 -9.43
C ASN A 50 -7.84 7.89 -9.78
N LYS A 51 -9.12 7.50 -9.71
CA LYS A 51 -10.24 8.39 -10.06
C LYS A 51 -10.36 9.54 -9.07
N ASP A 52 -10.22 9.24 -7.79
CA ASP A 52 -10.26 10.24 -6.73
C ASP A 52 -9.03 11.13 -6.75
N ILE A 53 -7.86 10.57 -7.04
CA ILE A 53 -6.63 11.33 -7.26
C ILE A 53 -6.79 12.32 -8.43
N ILE A 54 -7.23 11.84 -9.60
CA ILE A 54 -7.40 12.67 -10.81
C ILE A 54 -8.38 13.82 -10.54
N ARG A 55 -9.54 13.52 -9.95
CA ARG A 55 -10.53 14.56 -9.59
C ARG A 55 -9.90 15.59 -8.69
N LYS A 56 -9.11 15.17 -7.70
CA LYS A 56 -8.53 16.07 -6.75
C LYS A 56 -7.45 16.97 -7.35
N LEU A 57 -6.58 16.41 -8.18
CA LEU A 57 -5.58 17.16 -8.94
C LEU A 57 -6.25 18.17 -9.88
N ASN A 58 -7.26 17.76 -10.65
CA ASN A 58 -7.99 18.64 -11.55
C ASN A 58 -8.68 19.80 -10.80
N THR A 59 -9.37 19.53 -9.69
CA THR A 59 -10.00 20.61 -8.91
C THR A 59 -8.94 21.55 -8.31
N THR A 60 -7.81 21.02 -7.87
CA THR A 60 -6.70 21.84 -7.34
C THR A 60 -6.09 22.73 -8.43
N GLN A 61 -5.93 22.20 -9.65
CA GLN A 61 -5.46 22.95 -10.80
C GLN A 61 -6.38 24.11 -11.15
N ILE A 62 -7.69 23.84 -11.26
CA ILE A 62 -8.72 24.87 -11.56
C ILE A 62 -8.66 26.02 -10.55
N GLU A 63 -8.48 25.71 -9.27
CA GLU A 63 -8.35 26.73 -8.21
C GLU A 63 -7.12 27.63 -8.41
N PHE A 64 -5.97 27.07 -8.79
CA PHE A 64 -4.79 27.87 -9.08
C PHE A 64 -4.90 28.64 -10.40
N GLU A 65 -5.50 28.05 -11.43
CA GLU A 65 -5.77 28.74 -12.70
C GLU A 65 -6.70 29.94 -12.50
N ALA A 66 -7.72 29.81 -11.64
CA ALA A 66 -8.61 30.91 -11.30
C ALA A 66 -7.87 32.09 -10.63
N ILE A 67 -6.99 31.80 -9.66
CA ILE A 67 -6.15 32.83 -9.03
C ILE A 67 -5.22 33.46 -10.09
N LYS A 68 -4.60 32.65 -10.93
CA LYS A 68 -3.69 33.14 -11.98
C LYS A 68 -4.39 34.08 -12.96
N ALA A 69 -5.57 33.69 -13.47
CA ALA A 69 -6.35 34.52 -14.38
C ALA A 69 -6.75 35.86 -13.72
N PHE A 70 -7.07 35.84 -12.43
CA PHE A 70 -7.35 37.07 -11.67
C PHE A 70 -6.11 37.97 -11.58
N GLU A 71 -4.96 37.43 -11.19
CA GLU A 71 -3.70 38.17 -11.07
C GLU A 71 -3.22 38.71 -12.44
N GLU A 72 -3.49 38.01 -13.55
CA GLU A 72 -3.19 38.46 -14.91
C GLU A 72 -4.11 39.59 -15.38
N SER A 73 -5.36 39.63 -14.90
CA SER A 73 -6.36 40.64 -15.31
C SER A 73 -6.10 42.05 -14.74
N LEU A 74 -5.38 42.16 -13.62
CA LEU A 74 -5.10 43.43 -12.93
C LEU A 74 -3.59 43.58 -12.65
N PRO A 75 -2.73 43.63 -13.68
CA PRO A 75 -1.29 43.43 -13.54
C PRO A 75 -0.63 44.52 -12.68
N THR A 76 -0.03 44.10 -11.56
CA THR A 76 0.92 44.89 -10.76
C THR A 76 2.28 44.18 -10.71
N ASP A 77 3.35 44.87 -10.29
CA ASP A 77 4.67 44.22 -10.13
C ASP A 77 4.64 43.07 -9.10
N ASN A 78 3.74 43.15 -8.11
CA ASN A 78 3.50 42.07 -7.14
C ASN A 78 2.91 40.81 -7.78
N ASN A 79 2.10 40.98 -8.83
CA ASN A 79 1.41 39.87 -9.49
C ASN A 79 2.42 38.98 -10.23
N LYS A 80 3.53 39.53 -10.73
CA LYS A 80 4.55 38.77 -11.47
C LYS A 80 5.10 37.61 -10.65
N LEU A 81 5.43 37.84 -9.37
CA LEU A 81 5.97 36.80 -8.49
C LEU A 81 4.92 35.74 -8.14
N LYS A 82 3.68 36.15 -7.85
CA LYS A 82 2.58 35.21 -7.64
C LYS A 82 2.32 34.34 -8.86
N ILE A 83 2.31 34.94 -10.05
CA ILE A 83 2.16 34.22 -11.33
C ILE A 83 3.27 33.18 -11.50
N VAL A 84 4.52 33.47 -11.10
CA VAL A 84 5.60 32.47 -11.11
C VAL A 84 5.29 31.28 -10.21
N PHE A 85 4.84 31.50 -8.97
CA PHE A 85 4.46 30.40 -8.08
C PHE A 85 3.24 29.61 -8.57
N LEU A 86 2.22 30.31 -9.09
CA LEU A 86 1.04 29.69 -9.68
C LEU A 86 1.42 28.81 -10.87
N ASN A 87 2.29 29.29 -11.76
CA ASN A 87 2.82 28.50 -12.87
C ASN A 87 3.57 27.26 -12.38
N LYS A 88 4.38 27.37 -11.33
CA LYS A 88 5.07 26.20 -10.73
C LYS A 88 4.09 25.17 -10.17
N LEU A 89 3.04 25.62 -9.48
CA LEU A 89 2.02 24.74 -8.89
C LEU A 89 1.18 24.04 -9.96
N ILE A 90 0.71 24.79 -10.96
CA ILE A 90 -0.03 24.23 -12.10
C ILE A 90 0.85 23.22 -12.84
N THR A 91 2.10 23.58 -13.15
CA THR A 91 3.05 22.67 -13.83
C THR A 91 3.32 21.41 -13.02
N LEU A 92 3.45 21.51 -11.69
CA LEU A 92 3.60 20.34 -10.81
C LEU A 92 2.39 19.42 -10.93
N ILE A 93 1.18 19.97 -10.82
CA ILE A 93 -0.06 19.19 -10.91
C ILE A 93 -0.19 18.53 -12.29
N ASP A 94 0.13 19.25 -13.36
CA ASP A 94 0.15 18.71 -14.73
C ASP A 94 1.13 17.54 -14.85
N LYS A 95 2.32 17.64 -14.26
CA LYS A 95 3.32 16.58 -14.29
C LYS A 95 2.91 15.36 -13.48
N GLU A 96 2.24 15.54 -12.34
CA GLU A 96 1.67 14.44 -11.57
C GLU A 96 0.50 13.76 -12.30
N LEU A 97 -0.38 14.53 -12.95
CA LEU A 97 -1.44 13.99 -13.81
C LEU A 97 -0.84 13.22 -14.99
N GLU A 98 0.17 13.77 -15.68
CA GLU A 98 0.87 13.10 -16.78
C GLU A 98 1.51 11.78 -16.32
N LEU A 99 2.18 11.80 -15.16
CA LEU A 99 2.76 10.61 -14.55
C LEU A 99 1.69 9.54 -14.27
N LEU A 100 0.56 9.94 -13.69
CA LEU A 100 -0.55 9.04 -13.38
C LEU A 100 -1.20 8.45 -14.63
N TYR A 101 -1.40 9.24 -15.69
CA TYR A 101 -1.92 8.73 -16.95
C TYR A 101 -0.93 7.76 -17.61
N ARG A 102 0.38 8.06 -17.58
CA ARG A 102 1.42 7.12 -18.06
C ARG A 102 1.44 5.83 -17.23
N GLN A 103 1.21 5.91 -15.91
CA GLN A 103 1.05 4.73 -15.05
C GLN A 103 -0.13 3.86 -15.49
N MET A 104 -1.25 4.48 -15.84
CA MET A 104 -2.44 3.77 -16.32
C MET A 104 -2.26 3.18 -17.73
N GLU A 105 -1.57 3.89 -18.61
CA GLU A 105 -1.28 3.46 -19.99
C GLU A 105 -0.22 2.36 -20.05
N TYR A 106 0.81 2.45 -19.20
CA TYR A 106 1.94 1.53 -19.17
C TYR A 106 2.22 0.95 -17.77
N PRO A 107 1.26 0.25 -17.13
CA PRO A 107 1.37 -0.17 -15.73
C PRO A 107 2.61 -1.02 -15.44
N LYS A 108 3.11 -1.76 -16.44
CA LYS A 108 4.32 -2.60 -16.33
C LYS A 108 5.60 -1.83 -15.95
N PHE A 109 5.72 -0.55 -16.31
CA PHE A 109 6.91 0.27 -15.98
C PHE A 109 6.81 0.93 -14.61
N PHE A 110 5.62 0.95 -14.03
CA PHE A 110 5.32 1.58 -12.75
C PHE A 110 4.90 0.57 -11.69
N ILE A 111 5.24 -0.71 -11.91
CA ILE A 111 5.17 -1.72 -10.87
C ILE A 111 6.14 -1.27 -9.78
N ASN A 112 5.57 -0.73 -8.70
CA ASN A 112 6.30 -0.56 -7.47
C ASN A 112 6.52 -1.99 -6.96
N ILE A 113 7.65 -2.60 -7.35
CA ILE A 113 8.09 -3.86 -6.77
C ILE A 113 8.44 -3.49 -5.33
N LYS A 114 7.43 -3.40 -4.46
CA LYS A 114 7.62 -3.69 -3.04
C LYS A 114 8.32 -5.02 -3.08
N ALA A 115 9.63 -5.05 -2.81
CA ALA A 115 10.44 -6.25 -2.88
C ALA A 115 9.58 -7.38 -2.32
N GLU A 116 9.18 -8.33 -3.18
CA GLU A 116 8.27 -9.38 -2.75
C GLU A 116 8.86 -9.92 -1.46
N TRP A 117 8.12 -9.76 -0.35
CA TRP A 117 8.65 -10.15 0.94
C TRP A 117 9.07 -11.60 0.81
N LYS A 118 10.38 -11.84 0.90
CA LYS A 118 10.96 -13.15 0.77
C LYS A 118 11.23 -13.65 2.17
N SER A 119 10.62 -14.77 2.53
CA SER A 119 10.86 -15.36 3.83
C SER A 119 12.34 -15.74 3.97
N PRO A 120 12.99 -15.44 5.11
CA PRO A 120 14.32 -15.95 5.41
C PRO A 120 14.32 -17.44 5.76
N PHE A 121 13.13 -18.04 5.95
CA PHE A 121 12.96 -19.43 6.36
C PHE A 121 12.65 -20.33 5.16
N TYR A 122 13.22 -21.54 5.16
CA TYR A 122 12.98 -22.55 4.14
C TYR A 122 12.58 -23.86 4.82
N LEU A 123 11.66 -24.59 4.22
CA LEU A 123 11.37 -25.96 4.64
C LEU A 123 12.56 -26.85 4.31
N ASN A 124 12.99 -27.69 5.25
CA ASN A 124 13.87 -28.81 4.96
C ASN A 124 13.01 -30.02 4.51
N PRO A 125 12.94 -30.34 3.19
CA PRO A 125 12.08 -31.40 2.67
C PRO A 125 12.51 -32.80 3.11
N GLU A 126 13.76 -32.98 3.58
CA GLU A 126 14.24 -34.25 4.12
C GLU A 126 13.62 -34.58 5.48
N VAL A 127 13.18 -33.57 6.22
CA VAL A 127 12.66 -33.71 7.59
C VAL A 127 11.14 -33.56 7.65
N VAL A 128 10.59 -32.65 6.85
CA VAL A 128 9.16 -32.35 6.77
C VAL A 128 8.82 -32.14 5.30
N ASN A 129 7.86 -32.89 4.75
CA ASN A 129 7.50 -32.77 3.34
C ASN A 129 6.30 -31.83 3.14
N SER A 130 6.04 -31.43 1.89
CA SER A 130 4.94 -30.52 1.56
C SER A 130 3.53 -31.03 1.92
N THR A 131 3.34 -32.36 2.01
CA THR A 131 2.07 -32.96 2.43
C THR A 131 1.88 -32.86 3.94
N ASP A 132 2.97 -32.93 4.71
CA ASP A 132 2.97 -32.70 6.17
C ASP A 132 2.57 -31.26 6.47
N VAL A 133 3.14 -30.30 5.73
CA VAL A 133 2.75 -28.88 5.87
C VAL A 133 1.29 -28.68 5.46
N MET A 134 0.82 -29.33 4.38
CA MET A 134 -0.58 -29.27 3.98
C MET A 134 -1.52 -29.82 5.06
N GLU A 135 -1.10 -30.83 5.84
CA GLU A 135 -1.88 -31.34 6.97
C GLU A 135 -2.18 -30.25 8.01
N VAL A 136 -1.17 -29.42 8.33
CA VAL A 136 -1.33 -28.28 9.23
C VAL A 136 -2.24 -27.22 8.61
N ILE A 137 -2.00 -26.86 7.35
CA ILE A 137 -2.79 -25.84 6.64
C ILE A 137 -4.27 -26.25 6.58
N SER A 138 -4.56 -27.48 6.15
CA SER A 138 -5.91 -28.03 6.12
C SER A 138 -6.53 -28.12 7.52
N GLY A 139 -5.74 -28.52 8.54
CA GLY A 139 -6.19 -28.54 9.93
C GLY A 139 -6.64 -27.16 10.41
N PHE A 140 -5.81 -26.13 10.22
CA PHE A 140 -6.13 -24.74 10.56
C PHE A 140 -7.36 -24.23 9.81
N PHE A 141 -7.42 -24.45 8.50
CA PHE A 141 -8.49 -23.93 7.65
C PHE A 141 -9.86 -24.52 7.97
N ASN A 142 -9.91 -25.76 8.45
CA ASN A 142 -11.16 -26.44 8.79
C ASN A 142 -11.72 -26.05 10.18
N ILE A 143 -10.97 -25.34 11.02
CA ILE A 143 -11.48 -24.86 12.30
C ILE A 143 -12.33 -23.61 12.04
N LYS A 144 -13.62 -23.71 12.36
CA LYS A 144 -14.57 -22.61 12.18
C LYS A 144 -14.08 -21.36 12.92
N ASN A 145 -14.04 -20.23 12.21
CA ASN A 145 -13.62 -18.92 12.72
C ASN A 145 -12.17 -18.83 13.23
N ALA A 146 -11.30 -19.82 12.96
CA ALA A 146 -9.89 -19.73 13.36
C ALA A 146 -9.09 -18.69 12.56
N ILE A 147 -9.55 -18.36 11.35
CA ILE A 147 -8.88 -17.44 10.44
C ILE A 147 -9.86 -16.35 10.03
N GLN A 148 -9.41 -15.10 10.09
CA GLN A 148 -10.16 -13.93 9.65
C GLN A 148 -9.21 -13.00 8.91
N ARG A 149 -9.70 -12.36 7.83
CA ARG A 149 -8.94 -11.31 7.15
C ARG A 149 -9.16 -9.98 7.88
N ILE A 150 -8.12 -9.14 7.87
CA ILE A 150 -8.19 -7.79 8.44
C ILE A 150 -9.21 -6.90 7.71
N ASP A 151 -9.48 -7.17 6.44
CA ASP A 151 -10.48 -6.49 5.62
C ASP A 151 -11.89 -7.09 5.78
N HIS A 152 -12.05 -8.03 6.72
CA HIS A 152 -13.30 -8.76 7.00
C HIS A 152 -13.91 -9.48 5.80
N LYS A 153 -13.15 -9.71 4.72
CA LYS A 153 -13.58 -10.51 3.59
C LYS A 153 -13.48 -12.01 3.90
N GLU A 154 -14.14 -12.80 3.07
CA GLU A 154 -14.06 -14.26 3.09
C GLU A 154 -12.60 -14.73 2.90
N VAL A 155 -12.23 -15.78 3.65
CA VAL A 155 -10.90 -16.40 3.55
C VAL A 155 -10.99 -17.55 2.55
N PHE A 156 -10.29 -17.43 1.43
CA PHE A 156 -10.16 -18.54 0.48
C PHE A 156 -9.00 -19.46 0.86
N PHE A 157 -9.19 -20.76 0.65
CA PHE A 157 -8.14 -21.77 0.91
C PHE A 157 -6.87 -21.49 0.11
N SER A 158 -7.00 -21.08 -1.15
CA SER A 158 -5.88 -20.72 -2.03
C SER A 158 -5.03 -19.58 -1.46
N ASP A 159 -5.67 -18.52 -0.98
CA ASP A 159 -4.99 -17.35 -0.41
C ASP A 159 -4.21 -17.75 0.86
N PHE A 160 -4.83 -18.63 1.67
CA PHE A 160 -4.21 -19.14 2.89
C PHE A 160 -3.00 -20.04 2.58
N VAL A 161 -3.14 -21.01 1.67
CA VAL A 161 -2.02 -21.87 1.22
C VAL A 161 -0.89 -21.03 0.63
N GLN A 162 -1.20 -20.02 -0.19
CA GLN A 162 -0.18 -19.17 -0.80
C GLN A 162 0.59 -18.35 0.25
N THR A 163 -0.06 -17.98 1.35
CA THR A 163 0.62 -17.32 2.47
C THR A 163 1.65 -18.25 3.11
N PHE A 164 1.29 -19.52 3.38
CA PHE A 164 2.24 -20.51 3.89
C PHE A 164 3.36 -20.86 2.90
N SER A 165 3.04 -20.91 1.60
CA SER A 165 4.01 -21.10 0.53
C SER A 165 5.11 -20.05 0.59
N LYS A 166 4.74 -18.77 0.76
CA LYS A 166 5.69 -17.66 0.93
C LYS A 166 6.49 -17.77 2.23
N VAL A 167 5.85 -18.09 3.35
CA VAL A 167 6.51 -18.17 4.67
C VAL A 167 7.57 -19.27 4.73
N LEU A 168 7.36 -20.40 4.05
CA LEU A 168 8.27 -21.55 4.11
C LEU A 168 9.08 -21.77 2.83
N ASN A 169 8.92 -20.91 1.82
CA ASN A 169 9.51 -21.05 0.49
C ASN A 169 9.24 -22.45 -0.13
N ILE A 170 7.99 -22.91 -0.09
CA ILE A 170 7.55 -24.22 -0.61
C ILE A 170 6.67 -24.03 -1.84
N ASP A 171 6.90 -24.83 -2.89
CA ASP A 171 5.92 -25.02 -3.96
C ASP A 171 4.96 -26.17 -3.63
N PHE A 172 3.67 -25.85 -3.49
CA PHE A 172 2.64 -26.85 -3.25
C PHE A 172 2.14 -27.51 -4.54
N GLY A 173 2.47 -27.00 -5.72
CA GLY A 173 1.91 -27.47 -6.98
C GLY A 173 0.39 -27.39 -6.97
N ASP A 174 -0.28 -28.50 -7.30
CA ASP A 174 -1.74 -28.60 -7.26
C ASP A 174 -2.25 -28.69 -5.81
N ILE A 175 -2.64 -27.54 -5.26
CA ILE A 175 -3.02 -27.38 -3.85
C ILE A 175 -4.24 -28.23 -3.46
N TYR A 176 -5.21 -28.39 -4.36
CA TYR A 176 -6.44 -29.14 -4.09
C TYR A 176 -6.17 -30.64 -4.13
N LYS A 177 -5.29 -31.12 -5.03
CA LYS A 177 -4.84 -32.52 -4.97
C LYS A 177 -4.10 -32.82 -3.67
N LYS A 178 -3.26 -31.90 -3.19
CA LYS A 178 -2.57 -32.07 -1.89
C LYS A 178 -3.55 -32.07 -0.73
N GLU A 179 -4.52 -31.17 -0.71
CA GLU A 179 -5.58 -31.16 0.30
C GLU A 179 -6.36 -32.48 0.31
N ILE A 180 -6.81 -32.94 -0.87
CA ILE A 180 -7.49 -34.23 -1.01
C ILE A 180 -6.60 -35.37 -0.53
N SER A 181 -5.29 -35.33 -0.80
CA SER A 181 -4.36 -36.36 -0.33
C SER A 181 -4.27 -36.42 1.19
N VAL A 182 -4.35 -35.27 1.88
CA VAL A 182 -4.42 -35.20 3.35
C VAL A 182 -5.75 -35.78 3.84
N ILE A 183 -6.87 -35.34 3.27
CA ILE A 183 -8.22 -35.75 3.70
C ILE A 183 -8.44 -37.26 3.50
N ARG A 184 -7.92 -37.83 2.40
CA ARG A 184 -8.07 -39.24 2.01
C ARG A 184 -6.98 -40.17 2.54
N ARG A 185 -6.04 -39.69 3.36
CA ARG A 185 -5.00 -40.56 3.94
C ARG A 185 -5.62 -41.72 4.72
N ARG A 186 -4.87 -42.83 4.78
CA ARG A 186 -5.25 -44.00 5.58
C ARG A 186 -5.47 -43.56 7.05
N PRO A 187 -6.44 -44.15 7.77
CA PRO A 187 -6.80 -43.72 9.12
C PRO A 187 -5.61 -43.62 10.09
N ASN A 188 -4.67 -44.55 10.01
CA ASN A 188 -3.46 -44.60 10.84
C ASN A 188 -2.38 -43.57 10.48
N LYS A 189 -2.52 -42.87 9.35
CA LYS A 189 -1.59 -41.82 8.87
C LYS A 189 -2.27 -40.47 8.70
N LYS A 190 -3.53 -40.35 9.11
CA LYS A 190 -4.38 -39.19 8.79
C LYS A 190 -3.88 -37.90 9.46
N THR A 191 -3.30 -38.02 10.65
CA THR A 191 -2.78 -36.90 11.46
C THR A 191 -1.36 -37.14 11.97
N GLU A 192 -0.60 -37.98 11.28
CA GLU A 192 0.73 -38.44 11.74
C GLU A 192 1.70 -37.26 11.98
N PHE A 193 1.61 -36.20 11.16
CA PHE A 193 2.46 -35.03 11.36
C PHE A 193 2.00 -34.18 12.54
N LEU A 194 0.71 -33.96 12.72
CA LEU A 194 0.17 -33.29 13.90
C LEU A 194 0.54 -34.02 15.21
N ASP A 195 0.52 -35.35 15.21
CA ASP A 195 0.95 -36.16 16.35
C ASP A 195 2.44 -35.97 16.66
N ARG A 196 3.28 -35.88 15.61
CA ARG A 196 4.71 -35.55 15.75
C ARG A 196 4.94 -34.15 16.30
N LEU A 197 4.17 -33.14 15.85
CA LEU A 197 4.24 -31.77 16.38
C LEU A 197 3.85 -31.74 17.87
N LYS A 198 2.76 -32.43 18.23
CA LYS A 198 2.32 -32.59 19.62
C LYS A 198 3.41 -33.22 20.49
N ALA A 199 4.01 -34.32 20.02
CA ALA A 199 5.09 -35.00 20.74
C ALA A 199 6.32 -34.11 20.95
N SER A 200 6.70 -33.30 19.94
CA SER A 200 7.81 -32.34 20.03
C SER A 200 7.62 -31.33 21.17
N ILE A 201 6.40 -30.79 21.31
CA ILE A 201 6.06 -29.86 22.40
C ILE A 201 6.17 -30.54 23.76
N PHE A 202 5.63 -31.75 23.93
CA PHE A 202 5.74 -32.49 25.20
C PHE A 202 7.18 -32.82 25.56
N GLN A 203 8.00 -33.21 24.59
CA GLN A 203 9.43 -33.45 24.80
C GLN A 203 10.14 -32.18 25.30
N LYS A 204 9.82 -31.03 24.69
CA LYS A 204 10.39 -29.73 25.10
C LYS A 204 9.92 -29.32 26.50
N SER A 205 8.63 -29.48 26.81
CA SER A 205 8.04 -29.22 28.14
C SER A 205 8.76 -30.02 29.22
N LYS A 206 8.89 -31.33 29.01
CA LYS A 206 9.58 -32.24 29.94
C LYS A 206 11.05 -31.88 30.12
N ALA A 207 11.74 -31.50 29.04
CA ALA A 207 13.14 -31.08 29.11
C ALA A 207 13.33 -29.78 29.92
N GLU A 208 12.31 -28.93 29.99
CA GLU A 208 12.30 -27.68 30.77
C GLU A 208 11.75 -27.86 32.19
N GLY A 209 11.31 -29.08 32.56
CA GLY A 209 10.79 -29.39 33.89
C GLY A 209 9.34 -28.99 34.12
N TYR A 210 8.60 -28.69 33.04
CA TYR A 210 7.15 -28.50 33.10
C TYR A 210 6.47 -29.86 32.87
N GLU A 211 5.80 -30.38 33.90
CA GLU A 211 4.98 -31.59 33.86
C GLU A 211 3.58 -31.32 33.29
#